data_AF-A0A6V7H3N6-F1
#
_entry.id   AF-A0A6V7H3N6-F1
#
_cell.length_a   1.000
_cell.length_b   1.000
_cell.length_c   1.000
_cell.angle_alpha   90.00
_cell.angle_beta   90.00
_cell.angle_gamma   90.00
#
_symmetry.space_group_name_H-M   'P 1'
#
loop_
_entity.id
_entity.type
_entity.pdbx_description
1 polymer ?
#
loop_
_entity_poly.entity_id
_entity_poly.type
_entity_poly.pdbx_seq_one_letter_code
_entity_poly.pdbx_strand_id
1 'polypeptide(L)'
;NICRSPIAEAVFSDQINKLDLNESWEVESAALIGYHTGKNPDHRAMSTLREKGIINYFHKARPIIEDDFIKFDWIFGMDNSNIQELNNMKPSNCTAKIELLGKYDPQGDIIIRDPYYDSNNAGFHKAYEQCVRSIKAFLEQYKGIVKRSILHVTIHKLNLKKYNHRNSCRSPIAEAVFLEEIKKLNLLDYWEIDSAALLQYHVGNGPEPRAMSTLRKRGIVYYTHIARQITKEDFYKFDWIFGMDSGIVYDLCQMQPKDSQAKIELLGKYNPNEELNIRDPLF
;
A
#
# COMPACT_ATOMS: atom_id res chain seq x y z
N ASN A 1 -28.52 5.40 5.45
CA ASN A 1 -27.86 4.30 4.72
C ASN A 1 -28.80 3.59 3.73
N ILE A 2 -29.56 4.36 2.96
CA ILE A 2 -30.37 3.82 1.84
C ILE A 2 -30.12 4.59 0.53
N CYS A 3 -29.61 5.83 0.59
CA CYS A 3 -29.33 6.66 -0.59
C CYS A 3 -27.82 6.88 -0.77
N ARG A 4 -27.25 7.84 -0.03
CA ARG A 4 -25.87 8.34 -0.23
C ARG A 4 -24.78 7.33 0.09
N SER A 5 -24.77 6.78 1.30
CA SER A 5 -23.71 5.85 1.71
C SER A 5 -23.71 4.52 0.94
N PRO A 6 -24.86 3.94 0.54
CA PRO A 6 -24.85 2.81 -0.39
C PRO A 6 -24.30 3.13 -1.78
N ILE A 7 -24.58 4.32 -2.32
CA ILE A 7 -23.96 4.78 -3.58
C ILE A 7 -22.44 4.87 -3.41
N ALA A 8 -21.97 5.49 -2.32
CA ALA A 8 -20.54 5.64 -2.06
C ALA A 8 -19.83 4.27 -1.92
N GLU A 9 -20.39 3.34 -1.15
CA GLU A 9 -19.85 1.98 -1.00
C GLU A 9 -19.78 1.23 -2.34
N ALA A 10 -20.85 1.27 -3.12
CA ALA A 10 -20.90 0.64 -4.44
C ALA A 10 -19.83 1.21 -5.38
N VAL A 11 -19.63 2.54 -5.36
CA VAL A 11 -18.60 3.22 -6.16
C VAL A 11 -17.19 2.87 -5.67
N PHE A 12 -16.94 2.86 -4.35
CA PHE A 12 -15.66 2.42 -3.80
C PHE A 12 -15.34 0.99 -4.24
N SER A 13 -16.28 0.05 -4.08
CA SER A 13 -16.09 -1.34 -4.48
C SER A 13 -15.80 -1.47 -5.97
N ASP A 14 -16.52 -0.74 -6.83
CA ASP A 14 -16.26 -0.71 -8.26
C ASP A 14 -14.85 -0.16 -8.60
N GLN A 15 -14.41 0.91 -7.94
CA GLN A 15 -13.07 1.48 -8.17
C GLN A 15 -11.95 0.59 -7.63
N ILE A 16 -12.12 -0.01 -6.44
CA ILE A 16 -11.17 -0.97 -5.87
C ILE A 16 -10.97 -2.15 -6.83
N ASN A 17 -12.06 -2.70 -7.39
CA ASN A 17 -12.01 -3.77 -8.37
C ASN A 17 -11.29 -3.34 -9.66
N LYS A 18 -11.63 -2.18 -10.21
CA LYS A 18 -11.00 -1.65 -11.43
C LYS A 18 -9.50 -1.37 -11.29
N LEU A 19 -9.06 -1.05 -10.08
CA LEU A 19 -7.66 -0.77 -9.74
C LEU A 19 -6.91 -1.97 -9.18
N ASP A 20 -7.56 -3.14 -9.08
CA ASP A 20 -6.99 -4.38 -8.51
C ASP A 20 -6.47 -4.21 -7.07
N LEU A 21 -7.26 -3.52 -6.24
CA LEU A 21 -6.92 -3.17 -4.85
C LEU A 21 -7.62 -4.06 -3.80
N ASN A 22 -8.26 -5.14 -4.23
CA ASN A 22 -9.13 -5.99 -3.41
C ASN A 22 -8.42 -6.63 -2.20
N GLU A 23 -7.11 -6.89 -2.30
CA GLU A 23 -6.35 -7.47 -1.19
C GLU A 23 -6.00 -6.46 -0.09
N SER A 24 -6.09 -5.15 -0.38
CA SER A 24 -5.61 -4.09 0.51
C SER A 24 -6.70 -3.17 1.02
N TRP A 25 -7.92 -3.26 0.47
CA TRP A 25 -9.02 -2.38 0.81
C TRP A 25 -10.29 -3.17 1.03
N GLU A 26 -10.94 -2.95 2.17
CA GLU A 26 -12.32 -3.31 2.41
C GLU A 26 -13.20 -2.06 2.46
N VAL A 27 -14.48 -2.21 2.09
CA VAL A 27 -15.45 -1.13 2.16
C VAL A 27 -16.79 -1.65 2.65
N GLU A 28 -17.41 -0.90 3.56
CA GLU A 28 -18.77 -1.11 4.03
C GLU A 28 -19.49 0.23 4.15
N SER A 29 -20.83 0.21 4.28
CA SER A 29 -21.60 1.40 4.67
C SER A 29 -22.58 1.16 5.81
N ALA A 30 -22.75 2.20 6.64
CA ALA A 30 -23.66 2.19 7.78
C ALA A 30 -24.49 3.48 7.89
N ALA A 31 -25.48 3.48 8.78
CA ALA A 31 -26.33 4.61 9.13
C ALA A 31 -25.99 5.15 10.52
N LEU A 32 -26.13 6.45 10.73
CA LEU A 32 -26.07 7.04 12.08
C LEU A 32 -27.18 6.50 12.99
N ILE A 33 -28.37 6.27 12.42
CA ILE A 33 -29.55 5.79 13.14
C ILE A 33 -30.17 4.56 12.47
N GLY A 34 -30.76 3.68 13.27
CA GLY A 34 -31.30 2.38 12.84
C GLY A 34 -32.69 2.39 12.18
N TYR A 35 -33.21 3.54 11.73
CA TYR A 35 -34.59 3.64 11.22
C TYR A 35 -34.87 2.74 9.99
N HIS A 36 -33.85 2.52 9.16
CA HIS A 36 -33.97 1.68 7.96
C HIS A 36 -33.28 0.32 8.08
N THR A 37 -32.88 -0.11 9.29
CA THR A 37 -32.13 -1.37 9.47
C THR A 37 -32.81 -2.56 8.78
N GLY A 38 -32.02 -3.35 8.05
CA GLY A 38 -32.48 -4.52 7.28
C GLY A 38 -33.17 -4.20 5.95
N LYS A 39 -33.43 -2.93 5.63
CA LYS A 39 -34.00 -2.52 4.34
C LYS A 39 -32.92 -2.50 3.25
N ASN A 40 -33.36 -2.72 2.01
CA ASN A 40 -32.51 -2.52 0.83
C ASN A 40 -32.27 -1.02 0.60
N PRO A 41 -31.22 -0.65 -0.16
CA PRO A 41 -31.06 0.71 -0.66
C PRO A 41 -32.30 1.19 -1.42
N ASP A 42 -32.51 2.51 -1.44
CA ASP A 42 -33.58 3.16 -2.18
C ASP A 42 -33.51 2.75 -3.66
N HIS A 43 -34.66 2.41 -4.25
CA HIS A 43 -34.74 1.98 -5.64
C HIS A 43 -34.13 2.98 -6.62
N ARG A 44 -34.13 4.29 -6.32
CA ARG A 44 -33.52 5.34 -7.14
C ARG A 44 -32.00 5.29 -7.09
N ALA A 45 -31.43 4.98 -5.92
CA ALA A 45 -29.99 4.72 -5.78
C ALA A 45 -29.60 3.47 -6.59
N MET A 46 -30.38 2.38 -6.46
CA MET A 46 -30.14 1.16 -7.23
C MET A 46 -30.29 1.37 -8.75
N SER A 47 -31.26 2.17 -9.19
CA SER A 47 -31.42 2.54 -10.61
C SER A 47 -30.18 3.28 -11.12
N THR A 48 -29.75 4.31 -10.37
CA THR A 48 -28.56 5.11 -10.72
C THR A 48 -27.32 4.24 -10.83
N LEU A 49 -27.12 3.29 -9.90
CA LEU A 49 -25.98 2.36 -9.94
C LEU A 49 -26.02 1.44 -11.16
N ARG A 50 -27.19 0.86 -11.48
CA ARG A 50 -27.37 0.00 -12.66
C ARG A 50 -27.13 0.73 -13.98
N GLU A 51 -27.64 1.96 -14.09
CA GLU A 51 -27.42 2.83 -15.26
C GLU A 51 -25.93 3.11 -15.50
N LYS A 52 -25.11 3.03 -14.45
CA LYS A 52 -23.66 3.23 -14.49
C LYS A 52 -22.87 1.92 -14.54
N GLY A 53 -23.54 0.78 -14.75
CA GLY A 53 -22.93 -0.53 -14.92
C GLY A 53 -22.64 -1.29 -13.62
N ILE A 54 -22.99 -0.75 -12.45
CA ILE A 54 -22.84 -1.44 -11.16
C ILE A 54 -24.10 -2.27 -10.90
N ILE A 55 -24.12 -3.50 -11.38
CA ILE A 55 -25.29 -4.38 -11.35
C ILE A 55 -25.30 -5.43 -10.22
N ASN A 56 -24.13 -5.75 -9.66
CA ASN A 56 -23.95 -6.79 -8.64
C ASN A 56 -23.76 -6.22 -7.22
N TYR A 57 -24.41 -5.10 -6.92
CA TYR A 57 -24.35 -4.49 -5.59
C TYR A 57 -25.52 -4.96 -4.73
N PHE A 58 -25.20 -5.47 -3.54
CA PHE A 58 -26.16 -5.93 -2.55
C PHE A 58 -25.80 -5.32 -1.20
N HIS A 59 -26.79 -4.72 -0.55
CA HIS A 59 -26.60 -4.12 0.76
C HIS A 59 -27.85 -4.24 1.62
N LYS A 60 -27.64 -4.31 2.92
CA LYS A 60 -28.70 -4.24 3.94
C LYS A 60 -28.32 -3.14 4.91
N ALA A 61 -29.20 -2.15 5.03
CA ALA A 61 -28.93 -1.03 5.90
C ALA A 61 -28.69 -1.51 7.34
N ARG A 62 -27.64 -0.99 7.98
CA ARG A 62 -27.29 -1.27 9.38
C ARG A 62 -26.92 0.03 10.09
N PRO A 63 -27.12 0.15 11.41
CA PRO A 63 -26.53 1.25 12.17
C PRO A 63 -25.01 1.08 12.25
N ILE A 64 -24.31 2.20 12.44
CA ILE A 64 -22.92 2.21 12.87
C ILE A 64 -22.85 1.74 14.33
N ILE A 65 -21.80 0.99 14.68
CA ILE A 65 -21.53 0.49 16.03
C ILE A 65 -20.16 0.96 16.51
N GLU A 66 -19.89 0.87 17.81
CA GLU A 66 -18.60 1.31 18.38
C GLU A 66 -17.39 0.61 17.74
N ASP A 67 -17.51 -0.69 17.45
CA ASP A 67 -16.46 -1.48 16.79
C ASP A 67 -16.06 -0.92 15.42
N ASP A 68 -16.98 -0.25 14.70
CA ASP A 68 -16.66 0.35 13.39
C ASP A 68 -15.58 1.44 13.53
N PHE A 69 -15.56 2.19 14.64
CA PHE A 69 -14.58 3.25 14.91
C PHE A 69 -13.17 2.74 15.24
N ILE A 70 -13.04 1.42 15.45
CA ILE A 70 -11.79 0.74 15.75
C ILE A 70 -11.36 -0.12 14.56
N LYS A 71 -12.33 -0.78 13.91
CA LYS A 71 -12.12 -1.67 12.76
C LYS A 71 -11.65 -0.90 11.52
N PHE A 72 -12.29 0.23 11.19
CA PHE A 72 -12.03 0.93 9.95
C PHE A 72 -11.01 2.06 10.11
N ASP A 73 -10.10 2.19 9.15
CA ASP A 73 -9.11 3.27 9.13
C ASP A 73 -9.73 4.64 8.80
N TRP A 74 -10.79 4.66 7.98
CA TRP A 74 -11.54 5.86 7.60
C TRP A 74 -13.04 5.65 7.77
N ILE A 75 -13.71 6.68 8.31
CA ILE A 75 -15.16 6.78 8.36
C ILE A 75 -15.57 8.08 7.67
N PHE A 76 -16.32 7.95 6.57
CA PHE A 76 -16.76 9.10 5.81
C PHE A 76 -18.19 9.54 6.12
N GLY A 77 -18.33 10.82 6.50
CA GLY A 77 -19.61 11.53 6.51
C GLY A 77 -19.92 12.13 5.13
N MET A 78 -21.21 12.25 4.80
CA MET A 78 -21.66 12.83 3.53
C MET A 78 -21.90 14.34 3.63
N ASP A 79 -22.18 14.83 4.83
CA ASP A 79 -22.43 16.23 5.15
C ASP A 79 -21.97 16.58 6.58
N ASN A 80 -22.01 17.86 6.93
CA ASN A 80 -21.57 18.35 8.25
C ASN A 80 -22.39 17.77 9.41
N SER A 81 -23.68 17.48 9.21
CA SER A 81 -24.51 16.87 10.25
C SER A 81 -24.04 15.45 10.54
N ASN A 82 -23.63 14.70 9.52
CA ASN A 82 -23.03 13.38 9.72
C ASN A 82 -21.73 13.46 10.51
N ILE A 83 -20.85 14.41 10.19
CA ILE A 83 -19.58 14.57 10.90
C ILE A 83 -19.80 14.93 12.37
N GLN A 84 -20.74 15.84 12.64
CA GLN A 84 -21.08 16.20 14.01
C GLN A 84 -21.55 14.98 14.79
N GLU A 85 -22.46 14.19 14.22
CA GLU A 85 -22.99 13.00 14.89
C GLU A 85 -21.95 11.91 15.08
N LEU A 86 -21.12 11.63 14.06
CA LEU A 86 -20.00 10.69 14.17
C LEU A 86 -19.03 11.11 15.29
N ASN A 87 -18.77 12.40 15.45
CA ASN A 87 -17.92 12.91 16.53
C ASN A 87 -18.58 12.83 17.91
N ASN A 88 -19.91 12.88 18.00
CA ASN A 88 -20.64 12.65 19.24
C ASN A 88 -20.66 11.16 19.63
N MET A 89 -20.72 10.28 18.64
CA MET A 89 -20.80 8.82 18.82
C MET A 89 -19.44 8.16 19.02
N LYS A 90 -18.33 8.78 18.55
CA LYS A 90 -17.02 8.13 18.57
C LYS A 90 -16.58 7.79 20.01
N PRO A 91 -16.11 6.56 20.28
CA PRO A 91 -15.57 6.20 21.58
C PRO A 91 -14.18 6.84 21.77
N SER A 92 -13.70 6.85 23.01
CA SER A 92 -12.41 7.47 23.37
C SER A 92 -11.19 6.77 22.73
N ASN A 93 -11.32 5.49 22.39
CA ASN A 93 -10.31 4.67 21.73
C ASN A 93 -10.46 4.60 20.20
N CYS A 94 -11.25 5.50 19.60
CA CYS A 94 -11.40 5.60 18.14
C CYS A 94 -10.03 5.74 17.45
N THR A 95 -9.74 4.83 16.51
CA THR A 95 -8.54 4.87 15.67
C THR A 95 -8.84 5.41 14.27
N ALA A 96 -10.11 5.37 13.86
CA ALA A 96 -10.56 5.82 12.55
C ALA A 96 -10.38 7.34 12.34
N LYS A 97 -10.02 7.72 11.11
CA LYS A 97 -10.10 9.11 10.62
C LYS A 97 -11.53 9.42 10.18
N ILE A 98 -12.17 10.36 10.85
CA ILE A 98 -13.53 10.82 10.53
C ILE A 98 -13.46 12.07 9.65
N GLU A 99 -13.91 11.97 8.39
CA GLU A 99 -13.81 13.05 7.41
C GLU A 99 -15.03 13.14 6.48
N LEU A 100 -15.19 14.26 5.79
CA LEU A 100 -16.18 14.39 4.71
C LEU A 100 -15.66 13.70 3.46
N LEU A 101 -16.47 12.86 2.82
CA LEU A 101 -16.08 12.25 1.53
C LEU A 101 -15.80 13.34 0.48
N GLY A 102 -16.68 14.34 0.39
CA GLY A 102 -16.55 15.43 -0.58
C GLY A 102 -15.32 16.32 -0.38
N LYS A 103 -14.61 16.22 0.75
CA LYS A 103 -13.29 16.88 0.95
C LYS A 103 -12.31 16.51 -0.16
N TYR A 104 -12.46 15.33 -0.75
CA TYR A 104 -11.62 14.82 -1.83
C TYR A 104 -12.15 15.15 -3.23
N ASP A 105 -13.28 15.85 -3.38
CA ASP A 105 -13.74 16.25 -4.71
C ASP A 105 -12.79 17.29 -5.32
N PRO A 106 -12.11 17.01 -6.45
CA PRO A 106 -11.24 17.98 -7.12
C PRO A 106 -11.98 19.24 -7.60
N GLN A 107 -13.32 19.21 -7.69
CA GLN A 107 -14.13 20.39 -8.01
C GLN A 107 -14.44 21.27 -6.78
N GLY A 108 -14.04 20.85 -5.58
CA GLY A 108 -14.27 21.59 -4.34
C GLY A 108 -15.69 21.50 -3.78
N ASP A 109 -16.54 20.61 -4.31
CA ASP A 109 -17.86 20.36 -3.75
C ASP A 109 -17.76 19.40 -2.56
N ILE A 110 -17.78 19.97 -1.36
CA ILE A 110 -17.51 19.25 -0.11
C ILE A 110 -18.74 18.45 0.37
N ILE A 111 -19.96 18.89 0.05
CA ILE A 111 -21.19 18.35 0.65
C ILE A 111 -21.95 17.47 -0.34
N ILE A 112 -22.09 16.19 -0.02
CA ILE A 112 -22.94 15.26 -0.77
C ILE A 112 -24.37 15.40 -0.23
N ARG A 113 -25.12 16.31 -0.88
CA ARG A 113 -26.50 16.67 -0.52
C ARG A 113 -27.41 15.44 -0.49
N ASP A 114 -28.32 15.39 0.49
CA ASP A 114 -29.32 14.32 0.57
C ASP A 114 -30.31 14.39 -0.62
N PRO A 115 -30.47 13.31 -1.42
CA PRO A 115 -31.44 13.26 -2.51
C PRO A 115 -32.79 12.68 -2.10
N TYR A 116 -32.99 12.25 -0.86
CA TYR A 116 -34.15 11.45 -0.45
C TYR A 116 -35.51 12.09 -0.77
N TYR A 117 -35.62 13.40 -0.54
CA TYR A 117 -36.86 14.18 -0.75
C TYR A 117 -37.03 14.70 -2.19
N ASP A 118 -36.11 14.39 -3.11
CA ASP A 118 -36.30 14.77 -4.51
C ASP A 118 -37.45 13.99 -5.13
N SER A 119 -38.21 14.68 -5.99
CA SER A 119 -39.28 14.05 -6.77
C SER A 119 -38.78 13.21 -7.94
N ASN A 120 -37.50 13.34 -8.32
CA ASN A 120 -36.88 12.62 -9.43
C ASN A 120 -35.48 12.09 -9.07
N ASN A 121 -34.79 11.47 -10.04
CA ASN A 121 -33.49 10.84 -9.81
C ASN A 121 -32.30 11.79 -9.97
N ALA A 122 -32.50 13.08 -10.25
CA ALA A 122 -31.41 14.00 -10.55
C ALA A 122 -30.46 14.19 -9.36
N GLY A 123 -30.98 14.25 -8.12
CA GLY A 123 -30.15 14.29 -6.92
C GLY A 123 -29.32 13.03 -6.70
N PHE A 124 -29.87 11.85 -7.02
CA PHE A 124 -29.14 10.58 -6.93
C PHE A 124 -27.99 10.52 -7.93
N HIS A 125 -28.22 10.99 -9.16
CA HIS A 125 -27.17 11.12 -10.17
C HIS A 125 -26.06 12.07 -9.73
N LYS A 126 -26.42 13.24 -9.19
CA LYS A 126 -25.42 14.20 -8.68
C LYS A 126 -24.59 13.60 -7.55
N ALA A 127 -25.24 12.93 -6.59
CA ALA A 127 -24.54 12.24 -5.51
C ALA A 127 -23.60 11.15 -6.03
N TYR A 128 -24.02 10.36 -7.03
CA TYR A 128 -23.16 9.38 -7.70
C TYR A 128 -21.93 10.02 -8.33
N GLU A 129 -22.11 11.07 -9.15
CA GLU A 129 -20.99 11.72 -9.85
C GLU A 129 -20.00 12.36 -8.86
N GLN A 130 -20.51 12.94 -7.76
CA GLN A 130 -19.67 13.48 -6.69
C GLN A 130 -18.90 12.36 -5.97
N CYS A 131 -19.56 11.26 -5.60
CA CYS A 131 -18.90 10.08 -5.05
C CYS A 131 -17.78 9.58 -5.98
N VAL A 132 -18.02 9.43 -7.29
CA VAL A 132 -17.00 8.97 -8.25
C VAL A 132 -15.77 9.89 -8.23
N ARG A 133 -15.97 11.21 -8.31
CA ARG A 133 -14.84 12.16 -8.30
C ARG A 133 -14.06 12.11 -6.99
N SER A 134 -14.75 12.18 -5.86
CA SER A 134 -14.12 12.17 -4.53
C SER A 134 -13.39 10.86 -4.25
N ILE A 135 -14.01 9.72 -4.55
CA ILE A 135 -13.45 8.39 -4.30
C ILE A 135 -12.23 8.14 -5.18
N LYS A 136 -12.29 8.52 -6.46
CA LYS A 136 -11.16 8.38 -7.37
C LYS A 136 -9.96 9.19 -6.88
N ALA A 137 -10.18 10.45 -6.50
CA ALA A 137 -9.12 11.31 -5.97
C ALA A 137 -8.54 10.77 -4.64
N PHE A 138 -9.40 10.30 -3.73
CA PHE A 138 -9.00 9.67 -2.49
C PHE A 138 -8.14 8.43 -2.73
N LEU A 139 -8.60 7.49 -3.57
CA LEU A 139 -7.85 6.29 -3.89
C LEU A 139 -6.55 6.61 -4.63
N GLU A 140 -6.52 7.60 -5.54
CA GLU A 140 -5.27 8.02 -6.17
C GLU A 140 -4.25 8.54 -5.16
N GLN A 141 -4.70 9.27 -4.14
CA GLN A 141 -3.86 9.79 -3.07
C GLN A 141 -3.34 8.67 -2.14
N TYR A 142 -4.12 7.61 -1.93
CA TYR A 142 -3.87 6.64 -0.86
C TYR A 142 -3.70 5.18 -1.28
N LYS A 143 -3.86 4.82 -2.56
CA LYS A 143 -3.65 3.47 -3.09
C LYS A 143 -2.27 2.87 -2.79
N GLY A 144 -1.29 3.71 -2.44
CA GLY A 144 0.06 3.29 -2.04
C GLY A 144 0.30 3.21 -0.52
N ILE A 145 -0.71 3.37 0.35
CA ILE A 145 -0.51 3.28 1.82
C ILE A 145 -0.02 1.90 2.28
N VAL A 146 -0.09 0.84 1.47
CA VAL A 146 0.69 -0.36 1.73
C VAL A 146 2.14 -0.08 1.40
N LYS A 147 2.91 0.42 2.39
CA LYS A 147 4.37 0.47 2.30
C LYS A 147 4.85 -0.94 2.00
N ARG A 148 5.45 -1.13 0.84
CA ARG A 148 6.14 -2.37 0.50
C ARG A 148 7.60 -2.22 0.88
N SER A 149 8.17 -3.27 1.43
CA SER A 149 9.52 -3.22 1.99
C SER A 149 10.39 -4.31 1.36
N ILE A 150 11.57 -3.92 0.88
CA ILE A 150 12.55 -4.81 0.26
C ILE A 150 13.87 -4.73 1.01
N LEU A 151 14.41 -5.89 1.37
CA LEU A 151 15.78 -6.04 1.84
C LEU A 151 16.61 -6.78 0.79
N HIS A 152 17.69 -6.17 0.31
CA HIS A 152 18.68 -6.84 -0.52
C HIS A 152 19.75 -7.49 0.36
N VAL A 153 20.03 -8.78 0.19
CA VAL A 153 20.97 -9.53 1.03
C VAL A 153 22.08 -10.19 0.22
N THR A 154 23.29 -10.17 0.76
CA THR A 154 24.46 -10.82 0.17
C THR A 154 25.26 -11.65 1.20
N ILE A 155 26.05 -12.63 0.75
CA ILE A 155 27.04 -13.37 1.57
C ILE A 155 28.43 -13.43 0.94
N HIS A 156 29.43 -13.58 1.82
CA HIS A 156 30.81 -13.94 1.52
C HIS A 156 31.05 -15.42 1.87
N LYS A 157 30.90 -16.33 0.91
CA LYS A 157 31.42 -17.69 1.07
C LYS A 157 32.71 -17.80 0.28
N LEU A 158 33.83 -17.37 0.87
CA LEU A 158 35.15 -17.65 0.31
C LEU A 158 35.60 -19.02 0.78
N ASN A 159 35.75 -19.93 -0.18
CA ASN A 159 36.67 -21.04 -0.06
C ASN A 159 38.09 -20.47 0.14
N LEU A 160 38.84 -21.13 1.02
CA LEU A 160 40.09 -20.67 1.60
C LEU A 160 41.17 -20.26 0.60
N LYS A 161 41.93 -19.22 1.00
CA LYS A 161 43.20 -18.69 0.46
C LYS A 161 43.08 -17.70 -0.70
N LYS A 162 43.60 -16.50 -0.43
CA LYS A 162 43.87 -15.36 -1.31
C LYS A 162 42.64 -14.46 -1.57
N TYR A 163 42.83 -13.19 -1.22
CA TYR A 163 41.99 -12.02 -1.53
C TYR A 163 40.93 -11.63 -0.48
N ASN A 164 41.00 -10.35 -0.12
CA ASN A 164 40.50 -9.74 1.11
C ASN A 164 39.39 -8.72 0.76
N HIS A 165 38.45 -9.10 -0.11
CA HIS A 165 37.45 -8.17 -0.68
C HIS A 165 36.04 -8.78 -0.70
N ARG A 166 35.01 -8.01 -0.38
CA ARG A 166 34.38 -7.80 0.95
C ARG A 166 32.94 -7.27 0.70
N ASN A 167 32.03 -7.27 1.70
CA ASN A 167 30.59 -6.97 1.55
C ASN A 167 30.32 -5.50 1.23
N SER A 168 30.54 -5.09 -0.01
CA SER A 168 30.59 -3.67 -0.33
C SER A 168 30.20 -3.33 -1.77
N CYS A 169 29.77 -4.32 -2.56
CA CYS A 169 29.51 -4.13 -4.00
C CYS A 169 28.10 -4.53 -4.45
N ARG A 170 27.70 -5.81 -4.39
CA ARG A 170 26.46 -6.30 -5.04
C ARG A 170 25.16 -5.74 -4.44
N SER A 171 24.90 -5.99 -3.16
CA SER A 171 23.66 -5.52 -2.53
C SER A 171 23.59 -4.00 -2.36
N PRO A 172 24.69 -3.25 -2.10
CA PRO A 172 24.64 -1.80 -2.12
C PRO A 172 24.40 -1.21 -3.52
N ILE A 173 24.93 -1.82 -4.59
CA ILE A 173 24.60 -1.41 -5.96
C ILE A 173 23.13 -1.69 -6.25
N ALA A 174 22.62 -2.86 -5.85
CA ALA A 174 21.22 -3.21 -6.03
C ALA A 174 20.29 -2.23 -5.31
N GLU A 175 20.56 -1.92 -4.03
CA GLU A 175 19.84 -0.90 -3.27
C GLU A 175 19.86 0.46 -3.97
N ALA A 176 21.04 0.95 -4.36
CA ALA A 176 21.20 2.24 -5.01
C ALA A 176 20.46 2.34 -6.35
N VAL A 177 20.54 1.28 -7.18
CA VAL A 177 19.84 1.21 -8.47
C VAL A 177 18.34 1.14 -8.24
N PHE A 178 17.88 0.35 -7.27
CA PHE A 178 16.46 0.25 -6.96
C PHE A 178 15.90 1.61 -6.52
N LEU A 179 16.58 2.29 -5.59
CA LEU A 179 16.23 3.64 -5.13
C LEU A 179 16.10 4.64 -6.28
N GLU A 180 17.03 4.58 -7.23
CA GLU A 180 17.00 5.46 -8.41
C GLU A 180 15.82 5.14 -9.34
N GLU A 181 15.52 3.86 -9.58
CA GLU A 181 14.39 3.46 -10.42
C GLU A 181 13.04 3.81 -9.79
N ILE A 182 12.85 3.57 -8.49
CA ILE A 182 11.60 3.99 -7.82
C ILE A 182 11.46 5.50 -7.76
N LYS A 183 12.57 6.25 -7.68
CA LYS A 183 12.55 7.71 -7.76
C LYS A 183 12.05 8.19 -9.12
N LYS A 184 12.53 7.61 -10.22
CA LYS A 184 12.05 7.93 -11.58
C LYS A 184 10.56 7.62 -11.77
N LEU A 185 10.07 6.59 -11.08
CA LEU A 185 8.67 6.19 -11.10
C LEU A 185 7.79 6.96 -10.11
N ASN A 186 8.35 7.91 -9.34
CA ASN A 186 7.67 8.63 -8.24
C ASN A 186 7.08 7.68 -7.18
N LEU A 187 7.83 6.65 -6.79
CA LEU A 187 7.40 5.63 -5.83
C LEU A 187 8.15 5.69 -4.48
N LEU A 188 8.96 6.73 -4.22
CA LEU A 188 9.79 6.82 -3.01
C LEU A 188 9.01 6.71 -1.70
N ASP A 189 7.80 7.26 -1.64
CA ASP A 189 6.99 7.25 -0.42
C ASP A 189 6.36 5.87 -0.12
N TYR A 190 6.45 4.94 -1.07
CA TYR A 190 5.78 3.63 -1.02
C TYR A 190 6.72 2.45 -0.77
N TRP A 191 8.04 2.68 -0.88
CA TRP A 191 9.03 1.63 -0.72
C TRP A 191 10.01 1.94 0.40
N GLU A 192 10.14 1.02 1.34
CA GLU A 192 11.29 0.99 2.25
C GLU A 192 12.32 0.00 1.69
N ILE A 193 13.55 0.47 1.48
CA ILE A 193 14.62 -0.34 0.90
C ILE A 193 15.83 -0.28 1.81
N ASP A 194 16.46 -1.44 2.00
CA ASP A 194 17.71 -1.55 2.73
C ASP A 194 18.60 -2.64 2.10
N SER A 195 19.85 -2.69 2.51
CA SER A 195 20.81 -3.74 2.18
C SER A 195 21.44 -4.31 3.44
N ALA A 196 21.62 -5.62 3.49
CA ALA A 196 22.32 -6.28 4.57
C ALA A 196 23.21 -7.42 4.08
N ALA A 197 24.06 -7.95 4.95
CA ALA A 197 24.75 -9.20 4.70
C ALA A 197 24.51 -10.23 5.78
N LEU A 198 24.67 -11.52 5.46
CA LEU A 198 24.56 -12.56 6.49
C LEU A 198 25.78 -12.59 7.42
N LEU A 199 26.93 -12.02 7.02
CA LEU A 199 28.16 -12.01 7.81
C LEU A 199 28.56 -10.61 8.27
N GLN A 200 29.21 -10.52 9.44
CA GLN A 200 29.55 -9.26 10.12
C GLN A 200 30.81 -8.54 9.61
N TYR A 201 31.57 -9.13 8.69
CA TYR A 201 32.93 -8.67 8.32
C TYR A 201 33.05 -7.19 7.85
N HIS A 202 31.92 -6.54 7.54
CA HIS A 202 31.84 -5.15 7.05
C HIS A 202 30.98 -4.21 7.85
N VAL A 203 30.41 -4.66 8.96
CA VAL A 203 29.47 -3.83 9.70
C VAL A 203 30.13 -2.50 10.09
N GLY A 204 29.48 -1.39 9.76
CA GLY A 204 29.99 -0.04 9.98
C GLY A 204 30.76 0.58 8.81
N ASN A 205 31.09 -0.17 7.76
CA ASN A 205 31.79 0.37 6.59
C ASN A 205 30.82 0.90 5.54
N GLY A 206 31.25 1.94 4.80
CA GLY A 206 30.56 2.39 3.60
C GLY A 206 30.75 1.45 2.39
N PRO A 207 30.07 1.71 1.26
CA PRO A 207 30.19 0.90 0.05
C PRO A 207 31.59 1.01 -0.56
N GLU A 208 31.97 0.00 -1.35
CA GLU A 208 33.29 -0.08 -1.96
C GLU A 208 33.49 1.09 -2.93
N PRO A 209 34.67 1.73 -2.97
CA PRO A 209 34.94 2.83 -3.89
C PRO A 209 34.70 2.48 -5.38
N ARG A 210 34.95 1.23 -5.80
CA ARG A 210 34.67 0.74 -7.16
C ARG A 210 33.17 0.62 -7.46
N ALA A 211 32.38 0.20 -6.47
CA ALA A 211 30.92 0.19 -6.57
C ALA A 211 30.39 1.63 -6.69
N MET A 212 30.87 2.53 -5.83
CA MET A 212 30.53 3.96 -5.89
C MET A 212 30.94 4.61 -7.21
N SER A 213 32.11 4.27 -7.76
CA SER A 213 32.56 4.74 -9.08
C SER A 213 31.61 4.27 -10.20
N THR A 214 31.15 3.01 -10.12
CA THR A 214 30.19 2.44 -11.07
C THR A 214 28.83 3.15 -10.99
N LEU A 215 28.34 3.44 -9.78
CA LEU A 215 27.09 4.18 -9.56
C LEU A 215 27.18 5.61 -10.10
N ARG A 216 28.27 6.32 -9.81
CA ARG A 216 28.50 7.70 -10.29
C ARG A 216 28.54 7.79 -11.81
N LYS A 217 29.17 6.84 -12.49
CA LYS A 217 29.18 6.77 -13.97
C LYS A 217 27.78 6.63 -14.58
N ARG A 218 26.80 6.16 -13.79
CA ARG A 218 25.39 6.03 -14.19
C ARG A 218 24.49 7.14 -13.63
N GLY A 219 25.06 8.20 -13.08
CA GLY A 219 24.32 9.36 -12.55
C GLY A 219 23.84 9.21 -11.10
N ILE A 220 24.10 8.08 -10.44
CA ILE A 220 23.73 7.87 -9.03
C ILE A 220 24.86 8.42 -8.16
N VAL A 221 24.76 9.70 -7.79
CA VAL A 221 25.82 10.46 -7.11
C VAL A 221 25.61 10.64 -5.61
N TYR A 222 24.36 10.51 -5.12
CA TYR A 222 23.99 10.70 -3.71
C TYR A 222 23.52 9.40 -3.05
N TYR A 223 24.35 8.37 -3.11
CA TYR A 223 24.11 7.10 -2.42
C TYR A 223 25.00 6.98 -1.18
N THR A 224 24.37 6.71 -0.04
CA THR A 224 25.04 6.46 1.24
C THR A 224 24.45 5.21 1.85
N HIS A 225 25.31 4.31 2.29
CA HIS A 225 24.91 3.10 2.97
C HIS A 225 25.97 2.75 4.00
N ILE A 226 25.56 2.19 5.13
CA ILE A 226 26.48 1.64 6.12
C ILE A 226 26.15 0.18 6.24
N ALA A 227 27.12 -0.67 5.90
CA ALA A 227 26.93 -2.09 5.92
C ALA A 227 26.50 -2.54 7.32
N ARG A 228 25.47 -3.39 7.36
CA ARG A 228 24.94 -4.03 8.56
C ARG A 228 24.72 -5.52 8.33
N GLN A 229 24.60 -6.27 9.41
CA GLN A 229 24.20 -7.67 9.33
C GLN A 229 22.68 -7.76 9.28
N ILE A 230 22.16 -8.74 8.56
CA ILE A 230 20.75 -9.11 8.65
C ILE A 230 20.47 -9.75 10.02
N THR A 231 19.33 -9.43 10.60
CA THR A 231 18.87 -9.98 11.88
C THR A 231 17.54 -10.73 11.71
N LYS A 232 17.02 -11.33 12.78
CA LYS A 232 15.73 -12.03 12.72
C LYS A 232 14.57 -11.05 12.52
N GLU A 233 14.70 -9.84 13.06
CA GLU A 233 13.73 -8.76 12.95
C GLU A 233 13.50 -8.35 11.50
N ASP A 234 14.53 -8.44 10.65
CA ASP A 234 14.41 -8.15 9.22
C ASP A 234 13.37 -9.07 8.52
N PHE A 235 13.23 -10.32 8.96
CA PHE A 235 12.24 -11.26 8.41
C PHE A 235 10.79 -10.93 8.83
N TYR A 236 10.60 -10.05 9.80
CA TYR A 236 9.29 -9.52 10.16
C TYR A 236 9.07 -8.12 9.63
N LYS A 237 10.15 -7.37 9.41
CA LYS A 237 10.12 -6.00 8.91
C LYS A 237 9.92 -5.94 7.40
N PHE A 238 10.58 -6.82 6.65
CA PHE A 238 10.62 -6.74 5.19
C PHE A 238 9.68 -7.76 4.52
N ASP A 239 8.86 -7.28 3.58
CA ASP A 239 7.95 -8.12 2.79
C ASP A 239 8.71 -9.02 1.81
N TRP A 240 9.81 -8.50 1.24
CA TRP A 240 10.70 -9.25 0.35
C TRP A 240 12.15 -9.18 0.85
N ILE A 241 12.83 -10.33 0.79
CA ILE A 241 14.26 -10.44 1.06
C ILE A 241 14.92 -11.11 -0.14
N PHE A 242 15.70 -10.33 -0.90
CA PHE A 242 16.34 -10.82 -2.11
C PHE A 242 17.78 -11.29 -1.85
N GLY A 243 18.07 -12.55 -2.16
CA GLY A 243 19.43 -13.05 -2.25
C GLY A 243 20.06 -12.75 -3.62
N MET A 244 21.34 -12.38 -3.63
CA MET A 244 22.09 -12.14 -4.88
C MET A 244 22.45 -13.43 -5.64
N ASP A 245 22.45 -14.57 -4.95
CA ASP A 245 22.70 -15.90 -5.52
C ASP A 245 21.98 -17.00 -4.73
N SER A 246 21.96 -18.22 -5.29
CA SER A 246 21.24 -19.36 -4.71
C SER A 246 21.77 -19.81 -3.34
N GLY A 247 23.06 -19.59 -3.07
CA GLY A 247 23.64 -19.90 -1.76
C GLY A 247 23.11 -18.97 -0.68
N ILE A 248 23.02 -17.68 -0.99
CA ILE A 248 22.42 -16.67 -0.09
C ILE A 248 20.95 -17.00 0.19
N VAL A 249 20.17 -17.31 -0.84
CA VAL A 249 18.75 -17.67 -0.67
C VAL A 249 18.61 -18.92 0.21
N TYR A 250 19.46 -19.93 0.02
CA TYR A 250 19.46 -21.10 0.88
C TYR A 250 19.70 -20.74 2.34
N ASP A 251 20.75 -19.96 2.63
CA ASP A 251 21.10 -19.56 4.00
C ASP A 251 20.00 -18.67 4.63
N LEU A 252 19.38 -17.77 3.86
CA LEU A 252 18.23 -16.98 4.28
C LEU A 252 17.03 -17.84 4.67
N CYS A 253 16.69 -18.85 3.85
CA CYS A 253 15.62 -19.79 4.16
C CYS A 253 15.91 -20.60 5.43
N GLN A 254 17.18 -20.90 5.74
CA GLN A 254 17.54 -21.54 7.01
C GLN A 254 17.41 -20.59 8.21
N MET A 255 17.60 -19.28 8.01
CA MET A 255 17.50 -18.27 9.05
C MET A 255 16.05 -17.80 9.32
N GLN A 256 15.16 -17.98 8.34
CA GLN A 256 13.78 -17.49 8.41
C GLN A 256 13.00 -18.09 9.58
N PRO A 257 12.44 -17.27 10.48
CA PRO A 257 11.48 -17.74 11.48
C PRO A 257 10.24 -18.36 10.83
N LYS A 258 9.68 -19.43 11.40
CA LYS A 258 8.55 -20.17 10.80
C LYS A 258 7.27 -19.34 10.62
N ASP A 259 7.12 -18.30 11.43
CA ASP A 259 5.98 -17.37 11.46
C ASP A 259 6.21 -16.10 10.63
N SER A 260 7.41 -15.91 10.07
CA SER A 260 7.71 -14.82 9.15
C SER A 260 6.89 -14.93 7.86
N GLN A 261 6.39 -13.79 7.39
CA GLN A 261 5.71 -13.67 6.09
C GLN A 261 6.64 -13.19 4.96
N ALA A 262 7.93 -12.96 5.25
CA ALA A 262 8.89 -12.45 4.28
C ALA A 262 9.07 -13.42 3.10
N LYS A 263 8.96 -12.91 1.88
CA LYS A 263 9.23 -13.66 0.65
C LYS A 263 10.72 -13.64 0.35
N ILE A 264 11.36 -14.81 0.39
CA ILE A 264 12.79 -14.95 0.07
C ILE A 264 12.93 -15.41 -1.37
N GLU A 265 13.62 -14.62 -2.20
CA GLU A 265 13.78 -14.92 -3.62
C GLU A 265 15.15 -14.52 -4.16
N LEU A 266 15.50 -15.03 -5.35
CA LEU A 266 16.65 -14.53 -6.11
C LEU A 266 16.30 -13.22 -6.79
N LEU A 267 17.15 -12.19 -6.64
CA LEU A 267 16.96 -10.95 -7.40
C LEU A 267 17.03 -11.23 -8.92
N GLY A 268 17.94 -12.12 -9.35
CA GLY A 268 18.10 -12.47 -10.76
C GLY A 268 16.90 -13.22 -11.37
N LYS A 269 15.93 -13.68 -10.57
CA LYS A 269 14.64 -14.20 -11.07
C LYS A 269 13.90 -13.16 -11.94
N TYR A 270 14.14 -11.87 -11.69
CA TYR A 270 13.52 -10.76 -12.41
C TYR A 270 14.37 -10.23 -13.56
N ASN A 271 15.51 -10.86 -13.85
CA ASN A 271 16.35 -10.49 -14.99
C ASN A 271 15.72 -11.01 -16.29
N PRO A 272 15.39 -10.15 -17.27
CA PRO A 272 14.79 -10.57 -18.53
C PRO A 272 15.68 -11.51 -19.37
N ASN A 273 16.98 -11.56 -19.08
CA ASN A 273 17.93 -12.46 -19.73
C ASN A 273 18.12 -13.80 -18.98
N GLU A 274 17.28 -14.08 -17.98
CA GLU A 274 17.27 -15.33 -17.19
C GLU A 274 18.57 -15.64 -16.43
N GLU A 275 19.47 -14.65 -16.26
CA GLU A 275 20.66 -14.80 -15.41
C GLU A 275 20.26 -14.67 -13.93
N LEU A 276 20.11 -15.84 -13.29
CA LEU A 276 19.61 -15.98 -11.92
C LEU A 276 20.57 -15.45 -10.84
N ASN A 277 21.89 -15.58 -11.06
CA ASN A 277 22.90 -15.18 -10.08
C ASN A 277 23.50 -13.83 -10.47
N ILE A 278 23.38 -12.85 -9.59
CA ILE A 278 24.05 -11.56 -9.76
C ILE A 278 25.53 -11.75 -9.45
N ARG A 279 26.35 -11.69 -10.51
CA ARG A 279 27.80 -11.87 -10.40
C ARG A 279 28.42 -10.80 -9.54
N ASP A 280 29.50 -11.17 -8.87
CA ASP A 280 30.33 -10.20 -8.20
C ASP A 280 31.02 -9.33 -9.24
N PRO A 281 30.89 -8.00 -9.21
CA PRO A 281 31.57 -7.13 -10.16
C PRO A 281 33.10 -7.16 -10.03
N LEU A 282 33.65 -7.90 -9.06
CA LEU A 282 35.08 -8.07 -8.82
C LEU A 282 35.67 -9.36 -9.41
N PHE A 283 34.86 -10.21 -10.06
CA PHE A 283 35.29 -11.47 -10.69
C PHE A 283 34.78 -11.61 -12.13
#